data_AF-A0A398CRY3-F1
#
_entry.id   AF-A0A398CRY3-F1
#
_cell.length_a   1.000
_cell.length_b   1.000
_cell.length_c   1.000
_cell.angle_alpha   90.00
_cell.angle_beta   90.00
_cell.angle_gamma   90.00
#
_symmetry.space_group_name_H-M   'P 1'
#
loop_
_entity.id
_entity.type
_entity.pdbx_description
1 polymer ?
#
loop_
_entity_poly.entity_id
_entity_poly.type
_entity_poly.pdbx_seq_one_letter_code
_entity_poly.pdbx_strand_id
1 'polypeptide(L)'
;MIYETPLLTLDGNLVGMLQVGAYTEREESLFSFLRSILIFAGLFSIAAAFSLGMLVSRKALRPIGRVTEAAEQIQSGSELGLRIPRETPNDEIGRLTDTLNGMLPRLEVAYNHLEESNTAQRRFVSDASHELRTPLTTIRGNVDLLEKIWTLPPEGSEGHAAHKLPEAERKTMSLEAISDIADEARRMSRLVNDLLSLARADAGYAMEMNTLSLRPLAEEAARRASFLPRHAEWIVARSKRSTAFG
;
A
#
# COMPACT_ATOMS: atom_id res chain seq x y z
N MET A 1 20.62 11.08 82.40
CA MET A 1 21.85 11.93 82.36
C MET A 1 22.42 12.08 83.76
N ILE A 2 23.74 12.23 83.90
CA ILE A 2 24.44 12.44 85.17
C ILE A 2 25.04 13.85 85.16
N TYR A 3 24.69 14.66 86.16
CA TYR A 3 25.30 15.97 86.38
C TYR A 3 26.24 15.90 87.58
N GLU A 4 27.46 16.40 87.39
CA GLU A 4 28.48 16.46 88.43
C GLU A 4 28.79 17.92 88.75
N THR A 5 28.62 18.29 90.01
CA THR A 5 29.02 19.61 90.51
C THR A 5 30.01 19.45 91.65
N PRO A 6 31.22 20.04 91.55
CA PRO A 6 32.20 19.98 92.63
C PRO A 6 31.71 20.78 93.84
N LEU A 7 31.77 20.20 95.04
CA LEU A 7 31.49 20.89 96.29
C LEU A 7 32.80 21.48 96.82
N LEU A 8 32.87 22.81 96.83
CA LEU A 8 34.01 23.59 97.31
C LEU A 8 33.69 24.16 98.71
N THR A 9 34.67 24.16 99.61
CA THR A 9 34.60 24.91 100.89
C THR A 9 34.56 26.42 100.61
N LEU A 10 34.15 27.23 101.58
CA LEU A 10 34.23 28.70 101.53
C LEU A 10 35.66 29.22 101.22
N ASP A 11 36.69 28.43 101.54
CA ASP A 11 38.10 28.72 101.24
C ASP A 11 38.58 28.18 99.86
N GLY A 12 37.67 27.66 99.03
CA GLY A 12 37.96 27.19 97.67
C GLY A 12 38.55 25.78 97.55
N ASN A 13 38.69 25.05 98.67
CA ASN A 13 39.21 23.67 98.65
C ASN A 13 38.11 22.66 98.28
N LEU A 14 38.43 21.69 97.42
CA LEU A 14 37.49 20.64 96.99
C LEU A 14 37.25 19.63 98.12
N VAL A 15 36.00 19.51 98.58
CA VAL A 15 35.61 18.61 99.68
C VAL A 15 34.96 17.32 99.16
N GLY A 16 34.35 17.37 97.97
CA GLY A 16 33.74 16.21 97.33
C GLY A 16 33.05 16.55 96.03
N MET A 17 32.48 15.54 95.37
CA MET A 17 31.66 15.71 94.16
C MET A 17 30.22 15.32 94.47
N LEU A 18 29.27 16.20 94.15
CA LEU A 18 27.85 15.88 94.17
C LEU A 18 27.46 15.35 92.78
N GLN A 19 27.04 14.10 92.71
CA GLN A 19 26.59 13.45 91.49
C GLN A 19 25.07 13.23 91.57
N VAL A 20 24.31 13.81 90.65
CA VAL A 20 22.86 13.63 90.55
C VAL A 20 22.52 12.93 89.24
N GLY A 21 21.95 11.73 89.34
CA GLY A 21 21.43 10.98 88.20
C GLY A 21 19.93 11.24 88.01
N ALA A 22 19.54 11.79 86.86
CA ALA A 22 18.14 11.92 86.49
C ALA A 22 17.66 10.65 85.76
N TYR A 23 16.61 10.00 86.27
CA TYR A 23 15.94 8.85 85.64
C TYR A 23 15.39 9.25 84.27
N THR A 24 16.03 8.77 83.19
CA THR A 24 15.77 9.19 81.80
C THR A 24 14.75 8.29 81.07
N GLU A 25 14.21 7.25 81.73
CA GLU A 25 13.30 6.28 81.09
C GLU A 25 12.06 6.94 80.44
N ARG A 26 11.60 8.07 80.98
CA ARG A 26 10.46 8.80 80.41
C ARG A 26 10.80 9.48 79.08
N GLU A 27 12.05 9.93 78.86
CA GLU A 27 12.47 10.53 77.58
C GLU A 27 12.68 9.45 76.49
N GLU A 28 13.26 8.30 76.84
CA GLU A 28 13.47 7.20 75.88
C GLU A 28 12.15 6.61 75.36
N SER A 29 11.13 6.52 76.23
CA SER A 29 9.80 6.05 75.83
C SER A 29 9.12 6.98 74.80
N LEU A 30 9.29 8.31 74.94
CA LEU A 30 8.76 9.30 74.02
C LEU A 30 9.47 9.23 72.66
N PHE A 31 10.80 9.10 72.65
CA PHE A 31 11.57 8.94 71.42
C PHE A 31 11.22 7.64 70.69
N SER A 32 11.01 6.54 71.41
CA SER A 32 10.58 5.25 70.84
C SER A 32 9.17 5.37 70.21
N PHE A 33 8.24 6.02 70.90
CA PHE A 33 6.89 6.27 70.39
C PHE A 33 6.89 7.15 69.14
N LEU A 34 7.62 8.27 69.16
CA LEU A 34 7.77 9.15 68.00
C LEU A 34 8.43 8.42 66.82
N ARG A 35 9.48 7.63 67.07
CA ARG A 35 10.13 6.81 66.04
C ARG A 35 9.14 5.82 65.42
N SER A 36 8.32 5.15 66.23
CA SER A 36 7.31 4.22 65.75
C SER A 36 6.27 4.92 64.87
N ILE A 37 5.73 6.06 65.32
CA ILE A 37 4.79 6.88 64.53
C ILE A 37 5.43 7.28 63.20
N LEU A 38 6.67 7.77 63.21
CA LEU A 38 7.37 8.19 61.99
C LEU A 38 7.58 7.04 61.01
N ILE A 39 7.94 5.85 61.50
CA ILE A 39 8.09 4.65 60.67
C ILE A 39 6.75 4.27 60.04
N PHE A 40 5.67 4.19 60.83
CA PHE A 40 4.35 3.82 60.32
C PHE A 40 3.77 4.88 59.37
N ALA A 41 3.90 6.16 59.69
CA ALA A 41 3.48 7.25 58.82
C ALA A 41 4.27 7.27 57.51
N GLY A 42 5.58 7.02 57.57
CA GLY A 42 6.43 6.88 56.39
C GLY A 42 6.01 5.71 55.51
N LEU A 43 5.84 4.52 56.11
CA LEU A 43 5.39 3.32 55.40
C LEU A 43 4.01 3.53 54.75
N PHE A 44 3.08 4.13 55.49
CA PHE A 44 1.74 4.44 55.01
C PHE A 44 1.79 5.42 53.83
N SER A 45 2.60 6.47 53.93
CA SER A 45 2.77 7.46 52.85
C SER A 45 3.34 6.82 51.58
N ILE A 46 4.33 5.93 51.71
CA ILE A 46 4.88 5.18 50.59
C ILE A 46 3.82 4.27 49.96
N ALA A 47 3.10 3.50 50.78
CA ALA A 47 2.05 2.60 50.30
C ALA A 47 0.92 3.36 49.59
N ALA A 48 0.50 4.51 50.13
CA ALA A 48 -0.50 5.38 49.53
C ALA A 48 -0.01 5.97 48.19
N ALA A 49 1.22 6.51 48.15
CA ALA A 49 1.81 7.04 46.93
C ALA A 49 1.95 5.97 45.84
N PHE A 50 2.40 4.77 46.19
CA PHE A 50 2.50 3.64 45.26
C PHE A 50 1.14 3.23 44.69
N SER A 51 0.12 3.13 45.55
CA SER A 51 -1.24 2.74 45.15
C SER A 51 -1.88 3.78 44.22
N LEU A 52 -1.76 5.07 44.55
CA LEU A 52 -2.23 6.15 43.68
C LEU A 52 -1.46 6.18 42.36
N GLY A 53 -0.13 6.06 42.39
CA GLY A 53 0.70 6.05 41.20
C GLY A 53 0.34 4.92 40.25
N MET A 54 0.09 3.72 40.78
CA MET A 54 -0.34 2.57 39.98
C MET A 54 -1.73 2.80 39.36
N LEU A 55 -2.69 3.37 40.10
CA LEU A 55 -4.02 3.68 39.58
C LEU A 55 -3.98 4.72 38.46
N VAL A 56 -3.24 5.81 38.64
CA VAL A 56 -3.09 6.88 37.65
C VAL A 56 -2.38 6.35 36.40
N SER A 57 -1.29 5.60 36.57
CA SER A 57 -0.54 5.02 35.44
C SER A 57 -1.40 4.07 34.61
N ARG A 58 -2.15 3.16 35.26
CA ARG A 58 -3.07 2.26 34.55
C ARG A 58 -4.14 3.02 33.77
N LYS A 59 -4.67 4.12 34.32
CA LYS A 59 -5.68 4.93 33.64
C LYS A 59 -5.09 5.72 32.46
N ALA A 60 -3.90 6.27 32.62
CA ALA A 60 -3.19 7.03 31.58
C ALA A 60 -2.74 6.15 30.40
N LEU A 61 -2.34 4.90 30.66
CA LEU A 61 -1.87 3.96 29.63
C LEU A 61 -3.00 3.14 28.98
N ARG A 62 -4.21 3.12 29.56
CA ARG A 62 -5.37 2.39 29.01
C ARG A 62 -5.66 2.70 27.53
N PRO A 63 -5.55 3.95 27.03
CA PRO A 63 -5.81 4.25 25.62
C PRO A 63 -4.83 3.57 24.66
N ILE A 64 -3.59 3.29 25.08
CA ILE A 64 -2.57 2.63 24.24
C ILE A 64 -3.06 1.24 23.82
N GLY A 65 -3.64 0.48 24.74
CA GLY A 65 -4.16 -0.86 24.43
C GLY A 65 -5.24 -0.84 23.34
N ARG A 66 -6.09 0.19 23.31
CA ARG A 66 -7.12 0.34 22.26
C ARG A 66 -6.55 0.74 20.90
N VAL A 67 -5.53 1.58 20.89
CA VAL A 67 -4.81 1.92 19.65
C VAL A 67 -4.16 0.66 19.08
N THR A 68 -3.53 -0.15 19.92
CA THR A 68 -2.95 -1.44 19.52
C THR A 68 -4.00 -2.40 18.98
N GLU A 69 -5.13 -2.57 19.68
CA GLU A 69 -6.22 -3.44 19.24
C GLU A 69 -6.81 -3.01 17.89
N ALA A 70 -7.01 -1.70 17.69
CA ALA A 70 -7.46 -1.18 16.40
C ALA A 70 -6.42 -1.39 15.29
N ALA A 71 -5.12 -1.23 15.59
CA ALA A 71 -4.05 -1.51 14.63
C ALA A 71 -3.99 -3.01 14.25
N GLU A 72 -4.18 -3.91 15.21
CA GLU A 72 -4.25 -5.36 14.97
C GLU A 72 -5.45 -5.74 14.09
N GLN A 73 -6.62 -5.11 14.29
CA GLN A 73 -7.80 -5.30 13.45
C GLN A 73 -7.61 -4.77 12.02
N ILE A 74 -6.89 -3.67 11.85
CA ILE A 74 -6.53 -3.16 10.52
C ILE A 74 -5.52 -4.10 9.84
N GLN A 75 -4.56 -4.65 10.59
CA GLN A 75 -3.56 -5.58 10.07
C GLN A 75 -4.18 -6.90 9.58
N SER A 76 -5.24 -7.40 10.21
CA SER A 76 -5.93 -8.62 9.78
C SER A 76 -6.74 -8.44 8.48
N GLY A 77 -6.73 -7.24 7.89
CA GLY A 77 -7.34 -6.95 6.59
C GLY A 77 -8.87 -6.92 6.60
N SER A 78 -9.49 -6.85 7.78
CA SER A 78 -10.95 -6.96 7.90
C SER A 78 -11.63 -5.64 7.54
N GLU A 79 -11.13 -4.49 8.01
CA GLU A 79 -11.78 -3.19 7.80
C GLU A 79 -10.79 -2.01 7.87
N LEU A 80 -10.34 -1.49 6.71
CA LEU A 80 -9.57 -0.22 6.62
C LEU A 80 -10.43 1.02 6.97
N GLY A 81 -11.75 0.86 6.97
CA GLY A 81 -12.72 1.89 7.35
C GLY A 81 -12.82 2.11 8.87
N LEU A 82 -12.21 1.24 9.69
CA LEU A 82 -12.24 1.38 11.14
C LEU A 82 -11.55 2.70 11.54
N ARG A 83 -12.13 3.39 12.52
CA ARG A 83 -11.56 4.61 13.09
C ARG A 83 -11.23 4.36 14.55
N ILE A 84 -10.03 4.80 14.95
CA ILE A 84 -9.60 4.67 16.33
C ILE A 84 -10.38 5.71 17.16
N PRO A 85 -11.20 5.30 18.14
CA PRO A 85 -11.99 6.23 18.92
C PRO A 85 -11.10 7.18 19.71
N ARG A 86 -11.35 8.48 19.58
CA ARG A 86 -10.61 9.53 20.30
C ARG A 86 -11.20 9.70 21.70
N GLU A 87 -10.57 9.09 22.69
CA GLU A 87 -10.86 9.34 24.10
C GLU A 87 -9.95 10.47 24.60
N THR A 88 -10.45 11.71 24.56
CA THR A 88 -9.73 12.95 24.91
C THR A 88 -8.89 12.83 26.20
N PRO A 89 -7.57 13.05 26.12
CA PRO A 89 -6.97 14.38 26.38
C PRO A 89 -6.20 14.96 25.17
N ASN A 90 -5.91 16.27 25.19
CA ASN A 90 -4.98 16.92 24.24
C ASN A 90 -3.52 16.60 24.61
N ASP A 91 -3.18 15.32 24.64
CA ASP A 91 -1.85 14.80 24.94
C ASP A 91 -1.20 14.16 23.70
N GLU A 92 -0.02 13.58 23.87
CA GLU A 92 0.72 12.89 22.83
C GLU A 92 -0.04 11.71 22.23
N ILE A 93 -0.89 11.04 23.02
CA ILE A 93 -1.67 9.88 22.59
C ILE A 93 -2.83 10.32 21.70
N GLY A 94 -3.49 11.44 22.04
CA GLY A 94 -4.48 12.08 21.17
C GLY A 94 -3.88 12.46 19.81
N ARG A 95 -2.69 13.09 19.81
CA ARG A 95 -1.99 13.47 18.57
C ARG A 95 -1.61 12.26 17.71
N LEU A 96 -1.15 11.17 18.32
CA LEU A 96 -0.87 9.91 17.61
C LEU A 96 -2.15 9.35 16.98
N THR A 97 -3.25 9.32 17.75
CA THR A 97 -4.56 8.86 17.27
C THR A 97 -5.04 9.66 16.06
N ASP A 98 -4.93 10.98 16.11
CA ASP A 98 -5.32 11.87 15.01
C ASP A 98 -4.43 11.65 13.76
N THR A 99 -3.13 11.44 13.97
CA THR A 99 -2.18 11.16 12.88
C THR A 99 -2.52 9.83 12.19
N LEU A 100 -2.77 8.76 12.97
CA LEU A 100 -3.17 7.46 12.44
C LEU A 100 -4.51 7.55 11.70
N ASN A 101 -5.52 8.18 12.30
CA ASN A 101 -6.81 8.40 11.66
C ASN A 101 -6.72 9.24 10.37
N GLY A 102 -5.72 10.11 10.23
CA GLY A 102 -5.45 10.84 8.99
C GLY A 102 -4.73 10.00 7.92
N MET A 103 -3.91 9.03 8.32
CA MET A 103 -3.20 8.11 7.41
C MET A 103 -4.12 7.00 6.87
N LEU A 104 -5.03 6.47 7.70
CA LEU A 104 -5.90 5.34 7.33
C LEU A 104 -6.74 5.57 6.05
N PRO A 105 -7.43 6.71 5.86
CA PRO A 105 -8.15 6.99 4.61
C PRO A 105 -7.23 7.02 3.38
N ARG A 106 -5.98 7.47 3.53
CA ARG A 106 -5.01 7.51 2.43
C ARG A 106 -4.56 6.10 2.05
N LEU A 107 -4.36 5.23 3.05
CA LEU A 107 -4.07 3.82 2.82
C LEU A 107 -5.25 3.11 2.16
N GLU A 108 -6.48 3.38 2.60
CA GLU A 108 -7.71 2.85 2.02
C GLU A 108 -7.83 3.23 0.53
N VAL A 109 -7.65 4.51 0.20
CA VAL A 109 -7.65 5.00 -1.18
C VAL A 109 -6.54 4.34 -2.01
N ALA A 110 -5.32 4.26 -1.47
CA ALA A 110 -4.19 3.63 -2.16
C ALA A 110 -4.42 2.14 -2.42
N TYR A 111 -5.01 1.42 -1.46
CA TYR A 111 -5.34 0.01 -1.59
C TYR A 111 -6.42 -0.22 -2.65
N ASN A 112 -7.49 0.57 -2.63
CA ASN A 112 -8.55 0.48 -3.64
C ASN A 112 -8.02 0.76 -5.06
N HIS A 113 -7.17 1.77 -5.22
CA HIS A 113 -6.51 2.02 -6.51
C HIS A 113 -5.60 0.87 -6.95
N LEU A 114 -4.86 0.27 -6.01
CA LEU A 114 -4.03 -0.90 -6.32
C LEU A 114 -4.87 -2.10 -6.74
N GLU A 115 -6.00 -2.34 -6.07
CA GLU A 115 -6.93 -3.43 -6.40
C GLU A 115 -7.58 -3.21 -7.77
N GLU A 116 -8.02 -1.99 -8.07
CA GLU A 116 -8.58 -1.62 -9.37
C GLU A 116 -7.54 -1.80 -10.49
N SER A 117 -6.30 -1.30 -10.27
CA SER A 117 -5.20 -1.46 -11.23
C SER A 117 -4.82 -2.92 -11.45
N ASN A 118 -4.74 -3.73 -10.39
CA ASN A 118 -4.43 -5.15 -10.50
C ASN A 118 -5.53 -5.90 -11.25
N THR A 119 -6.79 -5.59 -10.97
CA THR A 119 -7.95 -6.17 -11.68
C THR A 119 -7.92 -5.80 -13.17
N ALA A 120 -7.66 -4.54 -13.49
CA ALA A 120 -7.52 -4.07 -14.86
C ALA A 120 -6.35 -4.77 -15.58
N GLN A 121 -5.19 -4.91 -14.93
CA GLN A 121 -4.02 -5.59 -15.48
C GLN A 121 -4.31 -7.08 -15.76
N ARG A 122 -4.95 -7.79 -14.82
CA ARG A 122 -5.34 -9.20 -15.02
C ARG A 122 -6.28 -9.35 -16.21
N ARG A 123 -7.28 -8.46 -16.32
CA ARG A 123 -8.21 -8.44 -17.45
C ARG A 123 -7.49 -8.17 -18.77
N PHE A 124 -6.60 -7.17 -18.81
CA PHE A 124 -5.79 -6.86 -19.99
C PHE A 124 -4.94 -8.06 -20.45
N VAL A 125 -4.26 -8.74 -19.53
CA VAL A 125 -3.46 -9.94 -19.86
C VAL A 125 -4.34 -11.07 -20.39
N SER A 126 -5.51 -11.26 -19.80
CA SER A 126 -6.48 -12.26 -20.26
C SER A 126 -6.95 -11.95 -21.68
N ASP A 127 -7.39 -10.72 -21.93
CA ASP A 127 -7.91 -10.27 -23.22
C ASP A 127 -6.81 -10.34 -24.30
N ALA A 128 -5.60 -9.88 -24.00
CA ALA A 128 -4.45 -10.01 -24.91
C ALA A 128 -4.14 -11.47 -25.24
N SER A 129 -4.20 -12.36 -24.25
CA SER A 129 -3.97 -13.79 -24.46
C SER A 129 -5.03 -14.42 -25.35
N HIS A 130 -6.29 -14.02 -25.20
CA HIS A 130 -7.39 -14.48 -26.04
C HIS A 130 -7.25 -13.97 -27.48
N GLU A 131 -6.99 -12.67 -27.65
CA GLU A 131 -6.83 -12.04 -28.97
C GLU A 131 -5.61 -12.54 -29.73
N LEU A 132 -4.55 -13.01 -29.05
CA LEU A 132 -3.37 -13.61 -29.69
C LEU A 132 -3.55 -15.10 -30.02
N ARG A 133 -4.37 -15.84 -29.25
CA ARG A 133 -4.58 -17.27 -29.44
C ARG A 133 -5.26 -17.60 -30.76
N THR A 134 -6.28 -16.82 -31.13
CA THR A 134 -7.02 -17.02 -32.39
C THR A 134 -6.11 -16.91 -33.61
N PRO A 135 -5.35 -15.81 -33.80
CA PRO A 135 -4.31 -15.71 -34.84
C PRO A 135 -3.38 -16.90 -34.91
N LEU A 136 -2.83 -17.27 -33.75
CA LEU A 136 -1.84 -18.33 -33.64
C LEU A 136 -2.41 -19.69 -34.05
N THR A 137 -3.68 -19.94 -33.72
CA THR A 137 -4.39 -21.16 -34.11
C THR A 137 -4.59 -21.22 -35.63
N THR A 138 -4.95 -20.11 -36.27
CA THR A 138 -5.09 -20.01 -37.73
C THR A 138 -3.77 -20.23 -38.45
N ILE A 139 -2.69 -19.57 -37.98
CA ILE A 139 -1.34 -19.75 -38.53
C ILE A 139 -0.94 -21.23 -38.45
N ARG A 140 -1.12 -21.84 -37.28
CA ARG A 140 -0.79 -23.26 -37.09
C ARG A 140 -1.60 -24.17 -38.00
N GLY A 141 -2.91 -23.95 -38.13
CA GLY A 141 -3.76 -24.73 -39.03
C GLY A 141 -3.33 -24.63 -40.51
N ASN A 142 -2.95 -23.45 -40.96
CA ASN A 142 -2.44 -23.23 -42.32
C ASN A 142 -1.06 -23.85 -42.54
N VAL A 143 -0.18 -23.82 -41.54
CA VAL A 143 1.11 -24.54 -41.58
C VAL A 143 0.90 -26.06 -41.65
N ASP A 144 0.00 -26.60 -40.83
CA ASP A 144 -0.34 -28.04 -40.84
C ASP A 144 -0.97 -28.45 -42.20
N LEU A 145 -1.73 -27.55 -42.84
CA LEU A 145 -2.27 -27.74 -44.19
C LEU A 145 -1.15 -27.76 -45.25
N LEU A 146 -0.22 -26.79 -45.20
CA LEU A 146 0.93 -26.73 -46.10
C LEU A 146 1.81 -27.98 -45.99
N GLU A 147 2.07 -28.45 -44.77
CA GLU A 147 2.82 -29.67 -44.51
C GLU A 147 2.14 -30.87 -45.18
N LYS A 148 0.82 -31.03 -45.02
CA LYS A 148 0.05 -32.09 -45.69
C LYS A 148 0.11 -32.00 -47.22
N ILE A 149 0.03 -30.79 -47.79
CA ILE A 149 0.07 -30.60 -49.24
C ILE A 149 1.44 -30.99 -49.82
N TRP A 150 2.54 -30.70 -49.11
CA TRP A 150 3.92 -30.94 -49.60
C TRP A 150 4.54 -32.27 -49.18
N THR A 151 3.99 -32.96 -48.17
CA THR A 151 4.48 -34.29 -47.74
C THR A 151 3.77 -35.46 -48.45
N LEU A 152 2.69 -35.21 -49.19
CA LEU A 152 2.06 -36.22 -50.04
C LEU A 152 3.04 -36.64 -51.17
N PRO A 153 3.22 -37.95 -51.42
CA PRO A 153 4.23 -38.42 -52.36
C PRO A 153 3.98 -37.89 -53.79
N PRO A 154 5.06 -37.58 -54.55
CA PRO A 154 4.94 -37.16 -55.94
C PRO A 154 4.28 -38.23 -56.80
N GLU A 155 3.73 -37.81 -57.95
CA GLU A 155 3.16 -38.70 -58.96
C GLU A 155 4.10 -39.87 -59.27
N GLY A 156 3.70 -41.09 -58.91
CA GLY A 156 4.44 -42.32 -59.29
C GLY A 156 4.53 -43.44 -58.25
N SER A 157 4.14 -43.23 -56.98
CA SER A 157 4.17 -44.32 -55.97
C SER A 157 2.85 -45.09 -55.93
N GLU A 158 2.91 -46.38 -56.26
CA GLU A 158 1.81 -47.34 -56.26
C GLU A 158 1.31 -47.60 -54.82
N GLY A 159 0.34 -46.83 -54.33
CA GLY A 159 -0.26 -47.13 -53.04
C GLY A 159 -1.28 -46.11 -52.56
N HIS A 160 -2.56 -46.51 -52.66
CA HIS A 160 -3.71 -45.98 -51.93
C HIS A 160 -4.34 -44.67 -52.45
N ALA A 161 -5.60 -44.79 -52.83
CA ALA A 161 -6.48 -43.79 -53.42
C ALA A 161 -6.99 -42.76 -52.40
N ALA A 162 -6.10 -42.01 -51.76
CA ALA A 162 -6.46 -40.77 -51.08
C ALA A 162 -6.37 -39.62 -52.10
N HIS A 163 -7.53 -39.08 -52.47
CA HIS A 163 -7.77 -37.83 -53.20
C HIS A 163 -6.52 -37.13 -53.80
N LYS A 164 -6.22 -37.41 -55.07
CA LYS A 164 -5.12 -36.80 -55.82
C LYS A 164 -5.49 -35.36 -56.20
N LEU A 165 -4.95 -34.36 -55.51
CA LEU A 165 -5.08 -32.95 -55.93
C LEU A 165 -4.16 -32.67 -57.14
N PRO A 166 -4.68 -32.12 -58.25
CA PRO A 166 -3.89 -31.62 -59.37
C PRO A 166 -2.80 -30.63 -58.92
N GLU A 167 -1.66 -30.61 -59.60
CA GLU A 167 -0.54 -29.71 -59.25
C GLU A 167 -0.95 -28.23 -59.20
N ALA A 168 -1.82 -27.80 -60.12
CA ALA A 168 -2.37 -26.45 -60.13
C ALA A 168 -3.22 -26.14 -58.89
N GLU A 169 -3.97 -27.12 -58.38
CA GLU A 169 -4.81 -26.98 -57.19
C GLU A 169 -3.93 -26.94 -55.92
N ARG A 170 -2.91 -27.81 -55.83
CA ARG A 170 -1.91 -27.77 -54.74
C ARG A 170 -1.23 -26.41 -54.65
N LYS A 171 -0.79 -25.86 -55.78
CA LYS A 171 -0.14 -24.55 -55.84
C LYS A 171 -1.08 -23.43 -55.38
N THR A 172 -2.34 -23.48 -55.79
CA THR A 172 -3.35 -22.48 -55.41
C THR A 172 -3.61 -22.51 -53.90
N MET A 173 -3.88 -23.70 -53.35
CA MET A 173 -4.09 -23.88 -51.91
C MET A 173 -2.88 -23.49 -51.07
N SER A 174 -1.65 -23.80 -51.54
CA SER A 174 -0.43 -23.36 -50.86
C SER A 174 -0.28 -21.83 -50.84
N LEU A 175 -0.62 -21.16 -51.95
CA LEU A 175 -0.56 -19.70 -52.02
C LEU A 175 -1.59 -19.05 -51.10
N GLU A 176 -2.81 -19.59 -51.03
CA GLU A 176 -3.85 -19.13 -50.09
C GLU A 176 -3.41 -19.30 -48.64
N ALA A 177 -2.92 -20.49 -48.25
CA ALA A 177 -2.44 -20.74 -46.89
C ALA A 177 -1.27 -19.82 -46.49
N ILE A 178 -0.34 -19.55 -47.41
CA ILE A 178 0.76 -18.58 -47.19
C ILE A 178 0.20 -17.16 -47.02
N SER A 179 -0.79 -16.77 -47.84
CA SER A 179 -1.43 -15.46 -47.73
C SER A 179 -2.12 -15.29 -46.37
N ASP A 180 -2.88 -16.29 -45.94
CA ASP A 180 -3.60 -16.29 -44.65
C ASP A 180 -2.62 -16.19 -43.47
N ILE A 181 -1.51 -16.94 -43.50
CA ILE A 181 -0.45 -16.83 -42.50
C ILE A 181 0.12 -15.41 -42.46
N ALA A 182 0.40 -14.82 -43.63
CA ALA A 182 0.96 -13.48 -43.72
C ALA A 182 -0.02 -12.38 -43.25
N ASP A 183 -1.31 -12.52 -43.56
CA ASP A 183 -2.37 -11.64 -43.10
C ASP A 183 -2.52 -11.68 -41.58
N GLU A 184 -2.50 -12.87 -41.00
CA GLU A 184 -2.64 -13.07 -39.57
C GLU A 184 -1.40 -12.60 -38.79
N ALA A 185 -0.20 -12.82 -39.33
CA ALA A 185 1.03 -12.25 -38.76
C ALA A 185 1.01 -10.71 -38.76
N ARG A 186 0.51 -10.08 -39.84
CA ARG A 186 0.30 -8.62 -39.90
C ARG A 186 -0.75 -8.14 -38.90
N ARG A 187 -1.78 -8.95 -38.64
CA ARG A 187 -2.80 -8.66 -37.61
C ARG A 187 -2.21 -8.70 -36.20
N MET A 188 -1.44 -9.75 -35.87
CA MET A 188 -0.75 -9.86 -34.58
C MET A 188 0.22 -8.70 -34.35
N SER A 189 0.99 -8.30 -35.37
CA SER A 189 1.93 -7.18 -35.25
C SER A 189 1.22 -5.86 -34.91
N ARG A 190 0.06 -5.60 -35.54
CA ARG A 190 -0.77 -4.43 -35.19
C ARG A 190 -1.29 -4.52 -33.76
N LEU A 191 -1.86 -5.66 -33.37
CA LEU A 191 -2.37 -5.86 -32.02
C LEU A 191 -1.30 -5.65 -30.94
N VAL A 192 -0.09 -6.20 -31.13
CA VAL A 192 1.02 -6.01 -30.19
C VAL A 192 1.45 -4.55 -30.09
N ASN A 193 1.49 -3.81 -31.20
CA ASN A 193 1.79 -2.38 -31.20
C ASN A 193 0.72 -1.57 -30.46
N ASP A 194 -0.56 -1.92 -30.63
CA ASP A 194 -1.67 -1.27 -29.94
C ASP A 194 -1.60 -1.55 -28.43
N LEU A 195 -1.34 -2.80 -28.03
CA LEU A 195 -1.15 -3.20 -26.62
C LEU A 195 0.05 -2.46 -25.98
N LEU A 196 1.17 -2.33 -26.68
CA LEU A 196 2.34 -1.59 -26.20
C LEU A 196 2.05 -0.09 -26.06
N SER A 197 1.27 0.48 -26.98
CA SER A 197 0.86 1.88 -26.94
C SER A 197 -0.05 2.13 -25.74
N LEU A 198 -1.00 1.23 -25.46
CA LEU A 198 -1.85 1.30 -24.27
C LEU A 198 -1.05 1.18 -22.98
N ALA A 199 -0.15 0.19 -22.89
CA ALA A 199 0.70 -0.01 -21.71
C ALA A 199 1.60 1.20 -21.40
N ARG A 200 2.09 1.91 -22.42
CA ARG A 200 2.84 3.17 -22.25
C ARG A 200 1.95 4.28 -21.71
N ALA A 201 0.72 4.39 -22.18
CA ALA A 201 -0.24 5.37 -21.66
C ALA A 201 -0.55 5.11 -20.17
N ASP A 202 -0.78 3.85 -19.79
CA ASP A 202 -1.07 3.44 -18.41
C ASP A 202 0.14 3.62 -17.47
N ALA A 203 1.37 3.47 -17.98
CA ALA A 203 2.60 3.73 -17.21
C ALA A 203 2.85 5.21 -16.89
N GLY A 204 1.89 6.10 -17.21
CA GLY A 204 1.99 7.53 -16.93
C GLY A 204 2.93 8.27 -17.87
N TYR A 205 3.08 7.80 -19.12
CA TYR A 205 3.87 8.49 -20.12
C TYR A 205 3.29 9.89 -20.34
N ALA A 206 3.96 10.91 -19.80
CA ALA A 206 3.59 12.30 -19.99
C ALA A 206 3.83 12.66 -21.45
N MET A 207 2.76 12.85 -22.22
CA MET A 207 2.87 13.36 -23.58
C MET A 207 3.55 14.73 -23.55
N GLU A 208 4.67 14.87 -24.27
CA GLU A 208 5.31 16.17 -24.49
C GLU A 208 4.41 17.01 -25.40
N MET A 209 3.68 17.95 -24.78
CA MET A 209 2.78 18.84 -25.47
C MET A 209 3.57 19.99 -26.09
N ASN A 210 3.74 19.94 -27.42
CA ASN A 210 4.41 20.98 -28.19
C ASN A 210 3.41 21.75 -29.06
N THR A 211 3.59 23.07 -29.17
CA THR A 211 2.74 23.91 -30.02
C THR A 211 3.03 23.61 -31.50
N LEU A 212 2.05 23.07 -32.22
CA LEU A 212 2.17 22.71 -33.64
C LEU A 212 1.18 23.52 -34.49
N SER A 213 1.59 23.93 -35.69
CA SER A 213 0.68 24.50 -36.68
C SER A 213 -0.25 23.40 -37.21
N LEU A 214 -1.55 23.58 -37.02
CA LEU A 214 -2.57 22.61 -37.45
C LEU A 214 -2.75 22.57 -38.98
N ARG A 215 -2.43 23.66 -39.70
CA ARG A 215 -2.65 23.74 -41.14
C ARG A 215 -1.76 22.77 -41.93
N PRO A 216 -0.43 22.71 -41.74
CA PRO A 216 0.42 21.72 -42.38
C PRO A 216 -0.01 20.28 -42.07
N LEU A 217 -0.40 20.02 -40.82
CA LEU A 217 -0.85 18.70 -40.38
C LEU A 217 -2.16 18.30 -41.08
N ALA A 218 -3.13 19.20 -41.16
CA ALA A 218 -4.40 18.98 -41.83
C ALA A 218 -4.22 18.78 -43.34
N GLU A 219 -3.33 19.56 -43.98
CA GLU A 219 -3.01 19.40 -45.41
C GLU A 219 -2.33 18.04 -45.67
N GLU A 220 -1.42 17.60 -44.80
CA GLU A 220 -0.79 16.28 -44.90
C GLU A 220 -1.78 15.14 -44.68
N ALA A 221 -2.64 15.25 -43.69
CA ALA A 221 -3.70 14.28 -43.44
C ALA A 221 -4.68 14.20 -44.62
N ALA A 222 -5.08 15.35 -45.18
CA ALA A 222 -5.95 15.42 -46.36
C ALA A 222 -5.29 14.82 -47.60
N ARG A 223 -3.99 15.08 -47.82
CA ARG A 223 -3.22 14.44 -48.90
C ARG A 223 -3.24 12.92 -48.76
N ARG A 224 -2.89 12.38 -47.59
CA ARG A 224 -2.90 10.93 -47.35
C ARG A 224 -4.29 10.32 -47.50
N ALA A 225 -5.31 10.98 -46.96
CA ALA A 225 -6.70 10.53 -47.09
C ALA A 225 -7.21 10.54 -48.54
N SER A 226 -6.68 11.42 -49.40
CA SER A 226 -7.09 11.47 -50.81
C SER A 226 -6.73 10.21 -51.60
N PHE A 227 -5.77 9.41 -51.12
CA PHE A 227 -5.39 8.13 -51.70
C PHE A 227 -6.21 6.94 -51.19
N LEU A 228 -7.06 7.14 -50.17
CA LEU A 228 -7.96 6.10 -49.68
C LEU A 228 -9.20 6.00 -50.57
N PRO A 229 -9.71 4.78 -50.80
CA PRO A 229 -10.90 4.59 -51.60
C PRO A 229 -12.11 5.26 -50.90
N ARG A 230 -12.86 6.08 -51.67
CA ARG A 230 -13.91 6.97 -51.13
C ARG A 230 -15.18 6.16 -50.80
N HIS A 231 -15.25 5.62 -49.58
CA HIS A 231 -16.43 4.90 -49.08
C HIS A 231 -17.17 5.64 -47.96
N ALA A 232 -16.71 6.84 -47.57
CA ALA A 232 -17.24 7.55 -46.41
C ALA A 232 -18.11 8.75 -46.83
N GLU A 233 -19.35 8.79 -46.36
CA GLU A 233 -20.17 10.01 -46.32
C GLU A 233 -19.66 10.93 -45.21
N TRP A 234 -19.27 12.15 -45.56
CA TRP A 234 -18.77 13.14 -44.60
C TRP A 234 -19.88 14.12 -44.21
N ILE A 235 -20.26 14.12 -42.94
CA ILE A 235 -21.16 15.13 -42.36
C ILE A 235 -20.31 16.23 -41.71
N VAL A 236 -20.20 17.38 -42.37
CA VAL A 236 -19.47 18.53 -41.82
C VAL A 236 -20.41 19.36 -40.94
N ALA A 237 -20.38 19.11 -39.63
CA ALA A 237 -21.06 19.96 -38.66
C ALA A 237 -20.28 21.29 -38.48
N ARG A 238 -20.88 22.43 -38.87
CA ARG A 238 -20.31 23.74 -38.52
C ARG A 238 -20.51 24.01 -37.03
N SER A 239 -19.45 23.92 -36.25
CA SER A 239 -19.43 24.35 -34.85
C SER A 239 -19.67 25.86 -34.76
N LYS A 240 -20.75 26.27 -34.08
CA LYS A 240 -20.98 27.67 -33.71
C LYS A 240 -19.91 28.06 -32.69
N ARG A 241 -19.05 29.03 -33.03
CA ARG A 241 -18.05 29.61 -32.11
C ARG A 241 -18.75 30.10 -30.83
N SER A 242 -18.54 29.40 -29.72
CA SER A 242 -18.83 29.91 -28.38
C SER A 242 -17.81 31.00 -28.07
N THR A 243 -18.26 32.25 -28.10
CA THR A 243 -17.53 33.41 -27.61
C THR A 243 -17.95 33.62 -26.16
N ALA A 244 -17.24 33.00 -25.22
CA ALA A 244 -17.38 33.29 -23.80
C ALA A 244 -16.10 32.88 -23.05
N PHE A 245 -15.10 33.76 -23.09
CA PHE A 245 -14.12 33.91 -22.02
C PHE A 245 -14.04 35.41 -21.75
N GLY A 246 -14.61 35.81 -20.62
CA GLY A 246 -14.43 37.09 -19.94
C GLY A 246 -14.00 36.80 -18.51
#